data_AF-A0A6J1DWQ5-F1
#
_entry.id   AF-A0A6J1DWQ5-F1
#
_cell.length_a   1.000
_cell.length_b   1.000
_cell.length_c   1.000
_cell.angle_alpha   90.00
_cell.angle_beta   90.00
_cell.angle_gamma   90.00
#
_symmetry.space_group_name_H-M   'P 1'
#
loop_
_entity.id
_entity.type
_entity.pdbx_description
1 polymer ?
#
loop_
_entity_poly.entity_id
_entity_poly.type
_entity_poly.pdbx_seq_one_letter_code
_entity_poly.pdbx_strand_id
1 'polypeptide(L)'
;MATSIISLVAAEKLNDENYTQWKINLNMILVLHDLRFILIEECLQVSPPNAARVNRDVYDRWTKVNDEVKVYILASMSDVLAKKHENMVTTREIMDSLQDMFGQPSV
;
A
#
# COMPACT_ATOMS: atom_id res chain seq x y z
N MET A 1 -25.54 -4.13 -1.16
CA MET A 1 -24.66 -3.68 -2.26
C MET A 1 -23.23 -3.77 -1.71
N ALA A 2 -22.41 -4.70 -2.20
CA ALA A 2 -21.01 -4.76 -1.78
C ALA A 2 -20.24 -3.71 -2.58
N THR A 3 -19.86 -2.62 -1.95
CA THR A 3 -19.00 -1.60 -2.56
C THR A 3 -17.65 -2.25 -2.83
N SER A 4 -17.27 -2.37 -4.10
CA SER A 4 -15.97 -2.94 -4.49
C SER A 4 -14.83 -2.07 -3.97
N ILE A 5 -13.70 -2.68 -3.55
CA ILE A 5 -12.45 -1.99 -3.22
C ILE A 5 -12.12 -0.97 -4.31
N ILE A 6 -12.22 -1.40 -5.56
CA ILE A 6 -11.93 -0.58 -6.73
C ILE A 6 -12.86 0.65 -6.78
N SER A 7 -14.14 0.50 -6.43
CA SER A 7 -15.09 1.63 -6.45
C SER A 7 -14.90 2.63 -5.32
N LEU A 8 -14.48 2.19 -4.12
CA LEU A 8 -14.16 3.11 -3.00
C LEU A 8 -12.84 3.84 -3.24
N VAL A 9 -11.86 3.12 -3.78
CA VAL A 9 -10.51 3.62 -4.09
C VAL A 9 -10.53 4.54 -5.32
N ALA A 10 -11.39 4.27 -6.30
CA ALA A 10 -11.51 5.09 -7.52
C ALA A 10 -12.48 6.27 -7.39
N ALA A 11 -13.31 6.33 -6.33
CA ALA A 11 -14.27 7.41 -6.14
C ALA A 11 -13.59 8.79 -6.06
N GLU A 12 -12.44 8.85 -5.39
CA GLU A 12 -11.59 10.04 -5.34
C GLU A 12 -10.12 9.63 -5.36
N LYS A 13 -9.48 9.76 -6.53
CA LYS A 13 -8.04 9.57 -6.64
C LYS A 13 -7.31 10.53 -5.69
N LEU A 14 -6.26 10.04 -5.02
CA LEU A 14 -5.35 10.87 -4.25
C LEU A 14 -4.80 12.01 -5.11
N ASN A 15 -4.98 13.22 -4.60
CA ASN A 15 -4.37 14.44 -5.08
C ASN A 15 -3.75 15.18 -3.88
N ASP A 16 -3.27 16.39 -4.10
CA ASP A 16 -2.52 17.14 -3.09
C ASP A 16 -3.37 17.56 -1.88
N GLU A 17 -4.69 17.68 -2.03
CA GLU A 17 -5.59 18.26 -1.03
C GLU A 17 -6.31 17.21 -0.17
N ASN A 18 -6.50 15.99 -0.69
CA ASN A 18 -7.37 14.99 -0.05
C ASN A 18 -6.62 13.87 0.70
N TYR A 19 -5.31 14.01 0.93
CA TYR A 19 -4.47 12.96 1.52
C TYR A 19 -5.03 12.37 2.83
N THR A 20 -5.48 13.21 3.77
CA THR A 20 -6.01 12.74 5.06
C THR A 20 -7.23 11.82 4.87
N GLN A 21 -8.18 12.22 4.01
CA GLN A 21 -9.38 11.43 3.76
C GLN A 21 -9.07 10.18 2.94
N TRP A 22 -8.21 10.29 1.92
CA TRP A 22 -7.75 9.16 1.13
C TRP A 22 -7.06 8.10 1.99
N LYS A 23 -6.18 8.52 2.91
CA LYS A 23 -5.46 7.63 3.84
C LYS A 23 -6.43 6.91 4.78
N ILE A 24 -7.47 7.59 5.26
CA ILE A 24 -8.52 6.99 6.10
C ILE A 24 -9.28 5.92 5.31
N ASN A 25 -9.69 6.22 4.07
CA ASN A 25 -10.41 5.29 3.20
C ASN A 25 -9.56 4.05 2.88
N LEU A 26 -8.29 4.24 2.49
CA LEU A 26 -7.36 3.15 2.25
C LEU A 26 -7.20 2.25 3.48
N ASN A 27 -6.96 2.85 4.66
CA ASN A 27 -6.81 2.08 5.89
C ASN A 27 -8.06 1.26 6.25
N MET A 28 -9.26 1.79 6.06
CA MET A 28 -10.50 1.04 6.30
C MET A 28 -10.60 -0.20 5.41
N ILE A 29 -10.24 -0.06 4.13
CA ILE A 29 -10.24 -1.17 3.17
C ILE A 29 -9.21 -2.22 3.58
N LEU A 30 -7.98 -1.81 3.90
CA LEU A 30 -6.94 -2.74 4.30
C LEU A 30 -7.30 -3.50 5.59
N VAL A 31 -8.00 -2.86 6.54
CA VAL A 31 -8.54 -3.55 7.73
C VAL A 31 -9.63 -4.54 7.35
N LEU A 32 -10.58 -4.15 6.49
CA LEU A 32 -11.69 -5.01 6.07
C LEU A 32 -11.22 -6.28 5.35
N HIS A 33 -10.08 -6.22 4.67
CA HIS A 33 -9.48 -7.33 3.95
C HIS A 33 -8.36 -8.05 4.70
N ASP A 34 -8.08 -7.69 5.95
CA ASP A 34 -6.97 -8.24 6.75
C ASP A 34 -5.59 -8.08 6.08
N LEU A 35 -5.40 -6.97 5.36
CA LEU A 35 -4.18 -6.62 4.62
C LEU A 35 -3.35 -5.54 5.31
N ARG A 36 -3.84 -4.96 6.41
CA ARG A 36 -3.17 -3.84 7.10
C ARG A 36 -1.77 -4.19 7.59
N PHE A 37 -1.49 -5.47 7.82
CA PHE A 37 -0.17 -5.94 8.26
C PHE A 37 0.95 -5.53 7.30
N ILE A 38 0.69 -5.42 5.99
CA ILE A 38 1.66 -4.95 4.98
C ILE A 38 2.19 -3.54 5.26
N LEU A 39 1.42 -2.70 5.96
CA LEU A 39 1.86 -1.36 6.34
C LEU A 39 2.65 -1.31 7.65
N ILE A 40 2.55 -2.35 8.50
CA ILE A 40 3.05 -2.34 9.89
C ILE A 40 4.18 -3.34 10.11
N GLU A 41 4.17 -4.46 9.40
CA GLU A 41 5.23 -5.46 9.43
C GLU A 41 6.35 -5.10 8.46
N GLU A 42 7.60 -5.20 8.93
CA GLU A 42 8.74 -5.05 8.04
C GLU A 42 8.73 -6.17 7.01
N CYS A 43 9.21 -5.87 5.80
CA CYS A 43 9.44 -6.90 4.79
C CYS A 43 10.28 -8.02 5.43
N LEU A 44 9.75 -9.25 5.42
CA LEU A 44 10.52 -10.41 5.87
C LEU A 44 11.80 -10.42 5.06
N GLN A 45 12.95 -10.29 5.73
CA GLN A 45 14.24 -10.24 5.03
C GLN A 45 14.32 -11.40 4.04
N VAL A 46 14.79 -11.09 2.82
CA VAL A 46 14.99 -12.05 1.74
C VAL A 46 15.59 -13.32 2.34
N SER A 47 14.80 -14.39 2.33
CA SER A 47 15.25 -15.66 2.87
C SER A 47 16.58 -16.03 2.20
N PRO A 48 17.65 -16.35 2.96
CA PRO A 48 18.88 -16.85 2.36
C PRO A 48 18.58 -18.02 1.41
N PRO A 49 19.42 -18.27 0.38
CA PRO A 49 19.20 -19.38 -0.55
C PRO A 49 18.97 -20.74 0.14
N ASN A 50 19.49 -20.89 1.37
CA ASN A 50 19.41 -22.07 2.22
C ASN A 50 18.29 -22.04 3.26
N ALA A 51 17.37 -21.07 3.21
CA ALA A 51 16.27 -20.99 4.16
C ALA A 51 15.37 -22.24 4.08
N ALA A 52 14.79 -22.62 5.22
CA ALA A 52 13.79 -23.68 5.25
C ALA A 52 12.64 -23.36 4.26
N ARG A 53 12.06 -24.38 3.63
CA ARG A 53 10.95 -24.20 2.67
C ARG A 53 9.82 -23.34 3.23
N VAL A 54 9.50 -23.53 4.51
CA VAL A 54 8.49 -22.75 5.24
C VAL A 54 8.80 -21.25 5.21
N ASN A 55 10.05 -20.83 5.39
CA ASN A 55 10.42 -19.41 5.39
C ASN A 55 10.30 -18.79 3.98
N ARG A 56 10.61 -19.57 2.93
CA ARG A 56 10.36 -19.16 1.54
C ARG A 56 8.87 -19.02 1.25
N ASP A 57 8.06 -20.02 1.63
CA ASP A 57 6.62 -19.98 1.40
C ASP A 57 5.95 -18.78 2.09
N VAL A 58 6.41 -18.42 3.30
CA VAL A 58 5.92 -17.24 4.01
C VAL A 58 6.36 -15.94 3.31
N TYR A 59 7.62 -15.86 2.88
CA TYR A 59 8.13 -14.70 2.13
C TYR A 59 7.41 -14.51 0.79
N ASP A 60 7.20 -15.58 0.03
CA ASP A 60 6.51 -15.51 -1.28
C ASP A 60 5.06 -15.08 -1.12
N ARG A 61 4.38 -15.56 -0.07
CA ARG A 61 3.01 -15.12 0.27
C ARG A 61 2.99 -13.64 0.63
N TRP A 62 3.90 -13.18 1.48
CA TRP A 62 4.01 -11.78 1.86
C TRP A 62 4.25 -10.89 0.63
N THR A 63 5.20 -11.28 -0.22
CA THR A 63 5.56 -10.55 -1.45
C THR A 63 4.36 -10.41 -2.38
N LYS A 64 3.61 -11.49 -2.59
CA LYS A 64 2.40 -11.47 -3.41
C LYS A 64 1.35 -10.48 -2.88
N VAL A 65 1.11 -10.47 -1.57
CA VAL A 65 0.15 -9.54 -0.95
C VAL A 65 0.65 -8.11 -1.03
N ASN A 66 1.94 -7.86 -0.80
CA ASN A 66 2.55 -6.55 -0.97
C ASN A 66 2.37 -6.01 -2.40
N ASP A 67 2.61 -6.84 -3.42
CA ASP A 67 2.45 -6.42 -4.82
C ASP A 67 0.98 -6.12 -5.16
N GLU A 68 0.04 -6.91 -4.63
CA GLU A 68 -1.39 -6.66 -4.78
C GLU A 68 -1.80 -5.31 -4.16
N VAL A 69 -1.40 -5.05 -2.91
CA VAL A 69 -1.72 -3.79 -2.23
C VAL A 69 -1.06 -2.61 -2.93
N LYS A 70 0.18 -2.77 -3.42
CA LYS A 70 0.87 -1.76 -4.21
C LYS A 70 0.06 -1.35 -5.43
N VAL A 71 -0.49 -2.31 -6.18
CA VAL A 71 -1.35 -2.03 -7.33
C VAL A 71 -2.60 -1.25 -6.92
N TYR A 72 -3.27 -1.62 -5.82
CA TYR A 72 -4.43 -0.86 -5.33
C TYR A 72 -4.06 0.58 -4.98
N ILE A 73 -2.96 0.79 -4.27
CA ILE A 73 -2.51 2.14 -3.89
C ILE A 73 -2.15 2.97 -5.12
N LEU A 74 -1.39 2.43 -6.08
CA LEU A 74 -1.03 3.14 -7.31
C LEU A 74 -2.25 3.45 -8.19
N ALA A 75 -3.23 2.55 -8.27
CA ALA A 75 -4.47 2.80 -9.00
C ALA A 75 -5.35 3.88 -8.34
N SER A 76 -5.18 4.07 -7.02
CA SER A 76 -5.94 5.02 -6.21
C SER A 76 -5.46 6.46 -6.25
N MET A 77 -4.38 6.76 -6.95
CA MET A 77 -3.78 8.08 -6.96
C MET A 77 -3.80 8.70 -8.36
N SER A 78 -3.55 10.01 -8.44
CA SER A 78 -3.36 10.67 -9.73
C SER A 78 -2.22 10.03 -10.52
N ASP A 79 -2.29 10.08 -11.84
CA ASP A 79 -1.30 9.39 -12.70
C ASP A 79 0.11 9.96 -12.49
N VAL A 80 0.22 11.25 -12.13
CA VAL A 80 1.49 11.90 -11.76
C VAL A 80 2.07 11.29 -10.49
N LEU A 81 1.25 11.10 -9.46
CA LEU A 81 1.69 10.46 -8.21
C LEU A 81 2.00 8.99 -8.44
N ALA A 82 1.17 8.27 -9.20
CA ALA A 82 1.40 6.85 -9.50
C ALA A 82 2.77 6.65 -10.15
N LYS A 83 3.08 7.45 -11.18
CA LYS A 83 4.36 7.41 -11.87
C LYS A 83 5.55 7.75 -10.97
N LYS A 84 5.38 8.66 -10.01
CA LYS A 84 6.44 9.01 -9.05
C LYS A 84 6.78 7.84 -8.11
N HIS A 85 5.82 6.98 -7.80
CA HIS A 85 5.96 5.91 -6.80
C HIS A 85 6.02 4.49 -7.41
N GLU A 86 5.86 4.32 -8.73
CA GLU A 86 5.76 3.00 -9.39
C GLU A 86 6.99 2.08 -9.17
N ASN A 87 8.17 2.68 -8.99
CA ASN A 87 9.43 1.95 -8.81
C ASN A 87 9.75 1.61 -7.34
N MET A 88 8.91 2.03 -6.38
CA MET A 88 9.09 1.67 -4.98
C MET A 88 8.82 0.17 -4.78
N VAL A 89 9.65 -0.44 -3.93
CA VAL A 89 9.69 -1.89 -3.75
C VAL A 89 8.52 -2.32 -2.90
N THR A 90 8.28 -1.61 -1.78
CA THR A 90 7.26 -1.99 -0.80
C THR A 90 6.10 -1.01 -0.75
N THR A 91 4.94 -1.52 -0.36
CA THR A 91 3.75 -0.71 -0.06
C THR A 91 4.05 0.32 1.03
N ARG A 92 4.86 -0.06 2.02
CA ARG A 92 5.30 0.83 3.10
C ARG A 92 6.08 2.02 2.56
N GLU A 93 7.07 1.80 1.68
CA GLU A 93 7.85 2.90 1.08
C GLU A 93 6.96 3.93 0.38
N ILE A 94 5.91 3.48 -0.30
CA ILE A 94 4.92 4.38 -0.92
C ILE A 94 4.19 5.18 0.15
N MET A 95 3.68 4.52 1.19
CA MET A 95 2.95 5.18 2.28
C MET A 95 3.81 6.18 3.06
N ASP A 96 5.06 5.84 3.34
CA ASP A 96 6.02 6.71 4.02
C ASP A 96 6.33 7.93 3.15
N SER A 97 6.57 7.73 1.84
CA SER A 97 6.82 8.83 0.92
C SER A 97 5.61 9.77 0.77
N LEU A 98 4.39 9.23 0.73
CA LEU A 98 3.17 10.05 0.72
C LEU A 98 2.97 10.80 2.04
N GLN A 99 3.31 10.18 3.17
CA GLN A 99 3.29 10.83 4.49
C GLN A 99 4.30 11.97 4.56
N ASP A 100 5.49 11.83 3.96
CA ASP A 100 6.48 12.91 3.90
C ASP A 100 6.00 14.07 3.02
N MET A 101 5.29 13.78 1.92
CA MET A 101 4.77 14.81 1.01
C MET A 101 3.58 15.58 1.58
N PHE A 102 2.65 14.88 2.22
CA PHE A 102 1.32 15.43 2.55
C PHE A 102 0.97 15.37 4.04
N GLY A 103 1.78 14.71 4.86
CA GLY A 103 1.51 14.46 6.27
C GLY A 103 1.95 15.57 7.22
N GLN A 104 2.57 16.64 6.71
CA GLN A 104 2.86 17.84 7.49
C GLN A 104 1.53 18.54 7.83
N PRO A 105 1.31 18.97 9.09
CA PRO A 105 0.19 19.86 9.39
C PRO A 105 0.34 21.12 8.55
N SER A 106 -0.74 21.55 7.89
CA SER A 106 -0.85 22.92 7.41
C SER A 106 -0.60 23.83 8.62
N VAL A 107 0.53 24.54 8.62
CA VAL A 107 0.90 25.52 9.66
C VAL A 107 -0.19 26.57 9.80
#